data_AF-A0A918M8J4-F1
#
_entry.id   AF-A0A918M8J4-F1
#
_cell.length_a   1.000
_cell.length_b   1.000
_cell.length_c   1.000
_cell.angle_alpha   90.00
_cell.angle_beta   90.00
_cell.angle_gamma   90.00
#
_symmetry.space_group_name_H-M   'P 1'
#
loop_
_entity.id
_entity.type
_entity.pdbx_description
1 polymer ?
#
loop_
_entity_poly.entity_id
_entity_poly.type
_entity_poly.pdbx_seq_one_letter_code
_entity_poly.pdbx_strand_id
1 'polypeptide(L)'
;MANNSNKRRSRLVDMGETPPKAVYRPPRVPPAEQWDFDIACSDQDLLRVRLRTYRNKIVDYAVMQMTSDYGTWEEVARIDCCGGTIHRHLFGRSGTVLLDHDLIRDIPERDGAWDVVHDSYEGALNEMQNNWEDNLRRWRCG
;
A
#
# COMPACT_ATOMS: atom_id res chain seq x y z
N MET A 1 46.80 -16.45 -52.00
CA MET A 1 46.97 -17.06 -50.67
C MET A 1 46.43 -16.09 -49.62
N ALA A 2 45.75 -16.63 -48.62
CA ALA A 2 44.84 -15.93 -47.69
C ALA A 2 45.53 -15.01 -46.67
N ASN A 3 44.80 -14.03 -46.14
CA ASN A 3 44.36 -14.14 -44.74
C ASN A 3 43.26 -13.13 -44.37
N ASN A 4 42.17 -13.68 -43.86
CA ASN A 4 40.93 -13.04 -43.47
C ASN A 4 40.96 -12.85 -41.95
N SER A 5 41.25 -11.65 -41.45
CA SER A 5 41.30 -11.37 -40.01
C SER A 5 39.97 -10.77 -39.52
N ASN A 6 39.01 -11.65 -39.24
CA ASN A 6 37.77 -11.30 -38.54
C ASN A 6 38.07 -11.04 -37.05
N LYS A 7 38.31 -9.77 -36.68
CA LYS A 7 38.32 -9.34 -35.28
C LYS A 7 36.88 -9.31 -34.75
N ARG A 8 36.45 -10.39 -34.11
CA ARG A 8 35.27 -10.40 -33.23
C ARG A 8 35.52 -9.45 -32.07
N ARG A 9 34.88 -8.28 -32.09
CA ARG A 9 34.77 -7.41 -30.91
C ARG A 9 33.89 -8.14 -29.90
N SER A 10 34.49 -8.60 -28.80
CA SER A 10 33.78 -9.02 -27.60
C SER A 10 32.95 -7.84 -27.10
N ARG A 11 31.62 -7.95 -27.20
CA ARG A 11 30.69 -7.03 -26.56
C ARG A 11 30.88 -7.19 -25.06
N LEU A 12 31.50 -6.19 -24.42
CA LEU A 12 31.51 -6.05 -22.97
C LEU A 12 30.04 -5.96 -22.55
N VAL A 13 29.59 -6.94 -21.76
CA VAL A 13 28.29 -6.88 -21.10
C VAL A 13 28.40 -5.80 -20.04
N ASP A 14 27.51 -4.82 -20.10
CA ASP A 14 27.40 -3.78 -19.08
C ASP A 14 26.98 -4.45 -17.77
N MET A 15 27.90 -4.52 -16.80
CA MET A 15 27.69 -5.13 -15.48
C MET A 15 27.19 -4.07 -14.46
N GLY A 16 26.74 -2.92 -14.94
CA GLY A 16 26.32 -1.77 -14.11
C GLY A 16 24.90 -1.84 -13.55
N GLU A 17 24.19 -2.97 -13.68
CA GLU A 17 22.87 -3.10 -13.07
C GLU A 17 23.02 -3.19 -11.54
N THR A 18 22.71 -2.09 -10.87
CA THR A 18 22.56 -2.06 -9.41
C THR A 18 21.49 -3.10 -9.05
N PRO A 19 21.77 -4.06 -8.14
CA PRO A 19 20.80 -5.08 -7.79
C PRO A 19 19.51 -4.41 -7.30
N PRO A 20 18.33 -4.93 -7.64
CA PRO A 20 17.08 -4.36 -7.20
C PRO A 20 17.06 -4.29 -5.67
N LYS A 21 16.77 -3.10 -5.13
CA LYS A 21 16.65 -2.90 -3.68
C LYS A 21 15.65 -3.91 -3.12
N ALA A 22 15.98 -4.56 -2.01
CA ALA A 22 15.05 -5.48 -1.40
C ALA A 22 13.86 -4.67 -0.87
N VAL A 23 12.65 -5.17 -1.05
CA VAL A 23 11.45 -4.48 -0.58
C VAL A 23 10.88 -5.26 0.58
N TYR A 24 10.44 -4.56 1.63
CA TYR A 24 9.73 -5.19 2.74
C TYR A 24 8.58 -6.06 2.20
N ARG A 25 8.49 -7.30 2.70
CA ARG A 25 7.40 -8.21 2.39
C ARG A 25 6.86 -8.80 3.69
N PRO A 26 5.55 -8.67 3.95
CA PRO A 26 4.96 -9.30 5.12
C PRO A 26 5.09 -10.83 5.00
N PRO A 27 5.16 -11.55 6.14
CA PRO A 27 5.12 -13.00 6.14
C PRO A 27 3.83 -13.50 5.48
N ARG A 28 3.94 -14.62 4.74
CA ARG A 28 2.79 -15.24 4.06
C ARG A 28 1.84 -15.91 5.06
N VAL A 29 0.58 -16.04 4.69
CA VAL A 29 -0.39 -16.93 5.36
C VAL A 29 -0.23 -18.33 4.79
N PRO A 30 -0.08 -19.39 5.61
CA PRO A 30 0.47 -19.43 6.97
C PRO A 30 2.00 -19.25 6.97
N PRO A 31 2.62 -18.75 8.06
CA PRO A 31 2.14 -18.73 9.44
C PRO A 31 1.46 -17.44 9.94
N ALA A 32 1.22 -16.44 9.09
CA ALA A 32 0.46 -15.24 9.50
C ALA A 32 -1.06 -15.49 9.53
N GLU A 33 -1.80 -14.69 10.31
CA GLU A 33 -3.27 -14.67 10.36
C GLU A 33 -3.80 -13.39 9.70
N GLN A 34 -5.02 -13.45 9.13
CA GLN A 34 -5.68 -12.29 8.52
C GLN A 34 -7.05 -12.07 9.17
N TRP A 35 -7.36 -10.80 9.44
CA TRP A 35 -8.61 -10.34 10.05
C TRP A 35 -9.21 -9.22 9.19
N ASP A 36 -10.49 -9.34 8.85
CA ASP A 36 -11.23 -8.33 8.09
C ASP A 36 -12.49 -7.97 8.88
N PHE A 37 -12.69 -6.69 9.19
CA PHE A 37 -13.84 -6.22 9.95
C PHE A 37 -14.23 -4.78 9.56
N ASP A 38 -15.51 -4.47 9.76
CA ASP A 38 -16.10 -3.17 9.46
C ASP A 38 -16.43 -2.42 10.76
N ILE A 39 -16.15 -1.13 10.81
CA ILE A 39 -16.53 -0.20 11.88
C ILE A 39 -17.55 0.76 11.27
N ALA A 40 -18.83 0.60 11.62
CA ALA A 40 -19.89 1.47 11.13
C ALA A 40 -19.75 2.89 11.73
N CYS A 41 -19.78 3.91 10.87
CA CYS A 41 -19.77 5.32 11.27
C CYS A 41 -21.16 5.96 11.12
N SER A 42 -21.89 5.55 10.08
CA SER A 42 -23.28 5.93 9.80
C SER A 42 -23.98 4.79 9.05
N ASP A 43 -25.25 4.99 8.65
CA ASP A 43 -25.96 4.04 7.79
C ASP A 43 -25.35 3.96 6.37
N GLN A 44 -24.61 4.98 5.96
CA GLN A 44 -24.04 5.11 4.63
C GLN A 44 -22.52 5.02 4.62
N ASP A 45 -21.85 5.05 5.77
CA ASP A 45 -20.40 5.13 5.81
C ASP A 45 -19.79 4.17 6.85
N LEU A 46 -18.66 3.57 6.50
CA LEU A 46 -17.91 2.67 7.38
C LEU A 46 -16.41 2.76 7.14
N LEU A 47 -15.64 2.39 8.16
CA LEU A 47 -14.25 2.00 8.01
C LEU A 47 -14.16 0.49 7.81
N ARG A 48 -13.61 0.05 6.69
CA ARG A 48 -13.21 -1.34 6.51
C ARG A 48 -11.75 -1.48 6.90
N VAL A 49 -11.46 -2.41 7.78
CA VAL A 49 -10.10 -2.67 8.27
C VAL A 49 -9.72 -4.10 7.92
N ARG A 50 -8.55 -4.24 7.29
CA ARG A 50 -7.88 -5.52 7.04
C ARG A 50 -6.56 -5.51 7.77
N LEU A 51 -6.34 -6.51 8.61
CA LEU A 51 -5.10 -6.69 9.37
C LEU A 51 -4.49 -8.04 9.02
N ARG A 52 -3.16 -8.06 8.90
CA ARG A 52 -2.37 -9.29 8.96
C ARG A 52 -1.52 -9.26 10.20
N THR A 53 -1.60 -10.33 11.00
CA THR A 53 -0.82 -10.44 12.23
C THR A 53 0.17 -11.61 12.16
N TYR A 54 1.35 -11.42 12.73
CA TYR A 54 2.36 -12.46 12.92
C TYR A 54 3.13 -12.20 14.20
N ARG A 55 3.26 -13.23 15.06
CA ARG A 55 3.93 -13.13 16.38
C ARG A 55 3.44 -11.93 17.20
N ASN A 56 2.11 -11.78 17.30
CA ASN A 56 1.44 -10.69 18.03
C ASN A 56 1.74 -9.28 17.52
N LYS A 57 2.24 -9.13 16.29
CA LYS A 57 2.42 -7.82 15.64
C LYS A 57 1.59 -7.73 14.38
N ILE A 58 1.11 -6.52 14.08
CA ILE A 58 0.55 -6.21 12.77
C ILE A 58 1.73 -6.12 11.81
N VAL A 59 1.69 -6.90 10.74
CA VAL A 59 2.75 -6.95 9.72
C VAL A 59 2.28 -6.44 8.37
N ASP A 60 0.98 -6.27 8.20
CA ASP A 60 0.36 -5.67 7.03
C ASP A 60 -1.01 -5.14 7.46
N TYR A 61 -1.46 -4.04 6.87
CA TYR A 61 -2.83 -3.56 7.07
C TYR A 61 -3.31 -2.73 5.88
N ALA A 62 -4.62 -2.63 5.78
CA ALA A 62 -5.32 -1.62 4.98
C ALA A 62 -6.48 -1.05 5.78
N VAL A 63 -6.54 0.27 5.91
CA VAL A 63 -7.67 1.02 6.46
C VAL A 63 -8.35 1.73 5.30
N MET A 64 -9.61 1.40 5.05
CA MET A 64 -10.38 1.90 3.91
C MET A 64 -11.60 2.66 4.42
N GLN A 65 -11.75 3.91 4.00
CA GLN A 65 -12.99 4.65 4.14
C GLN A 65 -13.93 4.24 3.01
N MET A 66 -15.12 3.77 3.39
CA MET A 66 -16.14 3.32 2.45
C MET A 66 -17.41 4.14 2.62
N THR A 67 -18.07 4.46 1.51
CA THR A 67 -19.39 5.09 1.50
C THR A 67 -20.35 4.31 0.60
N SER A 68 -21.63 4.28 0.93
CA SER A 68 -22.67 3.62 0.16
C SER A 68 -23.27 4.62 -0.82
N ASP A 69 -23.09 4.37 -2.12
CA ASP A 69 -23.66 5.17 -3.19
C ASP A 69 -24.55 4.30 -4.08
N TYR A 70 -25.81 4.69 -4.23
CA TYR A 70 -26.82 3.92 -4.95
C TYR A 70 -26.88 2.42 -4.57
N GLY A 71 -26.62 2.11 -3.30
CA GLY A 71 -26.65 0.74 -2.76
C GLY A 71 -25.37 -0.07 -2.99
N THR A 72 -24.31 0.56 -3.51
CA THR A 72 -22.99 -0.04 -3.70
C THR A 72 -21.98 0.60 -2.76
N TRP A 73 -21.13 -0.20 -2.14
CA TRP A 73 -20.03 0.32 -1.31
C TRP A 73 -18.86 0.74 -2.19
N GLU A 74 -18.56 2.02 -2.15
CA GLU A 74 -17.48 2.65 -2.91
C GLU A 74 -16.33 3.01 -1.96
N GLU A 75 -15.10 2.76 -2.42
CA GLU A 75 -13.88 3.14 -1.70
C GLU A 75 -13.64 4.64 -1.92
N VAL A 76 -13.49 5.39 -0.84
CA VAL A 76 -13.28 6.84 -0.86
C VAL A 76 -11.80 7.17 -0.69
N ALA A 77 -11.16 6.50 0.27
CA ALA A 77 -9.75 6.65 0.59
C ALA A 77 -9.22 5.37 1.22
N ARG A 78 -7.93 5.11 1.03
CA ARG A 78 -7.25 3.97 1.66
C ARG A 78 -5.87 4.35 2.15
N ILE A 79 -5.50 3.85 3.33
CA ILE A 79 -4.11 3.81 3.79
C ILE A 79 -3.71 2.36 3.92
N ASP A 80 -2.70 1.93 3.18
CA ASP A 80 -2.23 0.53 3.17
C ASP A 80 -0.70 0.42 3.19
N CYS A 81 -0.24 -0.79 3.49
CA CYS A 81 1.16 -1.16 3.43
C CYS A 81 1.44 -1.86 2.08
N CYS A 82 2.08 -1.16 1.14
CA CYS A 82 2.46 -1.77 -0.14
C CYS A 82 3.82 -1.23 -0.63
N GLY A 83 4.59 -2.11 -1.27
CA GLY A 83 5.89 -1.76 -1.85
C GLY A 83 6.94 -1.33 -0.82
N GLY A 84 6.82 -1.76 0.43
CA GLY A 84 7.69 -1.31 1.52
C GLY A 84 7.45 0.13 1.95
N THR A 85 6.26 0.64 1.70
CA THR A 85 5.81 1.95 2.15
C THR A 85 4.42 1.83 2.76
N ILE A 86 4.11 2.76 3.67
CA ILE A 86 2.75 3.07 4.09
C ILE A 86 2.37 4.31 3.29
N HIS A 87 1.28 4.25 2.55
CA HIS A 87 0.84 5.36 1.71
C HIS A 87 -0.67 5.46 1.63
N ARG A 88 -1.11 6.65 1.22
CA ARG A 88 -2.52 6.99 1.04
C ARG A 88 -2.90 6.96 -0.44
N HIS A 89 -4.08 6.42 -0.68
CA HIS A 89 -4.84 6.49 -1.93
C HIS A 89 -6.09 7.35 -1.72
N LEU A 90 -6.46 8.13 -2.73
CA LEU A 90 -7.75 8.83 -2.79
C LEU A 90 -8.46 8.47 -4.08
N PHE A 91 -9.76 8.25 -3.99
CA PHE A 91 -10.61 7.85 -5.12
C PHE A 91 -11.71 8.89 -5.34
N GLY A 92 -12.18 8.98 -6.58
CA GLY A 92 -13.35 9.76 -6.99
C GLY A 92 -14.56 8.85 -7.17
N ARG A 93 -15.75 9.45 -7.23
CA ARG A 93 -17.04 8.73 -7.34
C ARG A 93 -17.18 7.76 -8.51
N SER A 94 -16.42 7.96 -9.59
CA SER A 94 -16.39 7.05 -10.75
C SER A 94 -15.35 5.93 -10.65
N GLY A 95 -14.71 5.77 -9.49
CA GLY A 95 -13.55 4.88 -9.30
C GLY A 95 -12.25 5.46 -9.85
N THR A 96 -12.23 6.72 -10.27
CA THR A 96 -11.01 7.40 -10.72
C THR A 96 -10.04 7.56 -9.56
N VAL A 97 -8.77 7.22 -9.76
CA VAL A 97 -7.73 7.46 -8.75
C VAL A 97 -7.36 8.94 -8.77
N LEU A 98 -7.70 9.65 -7.70
CA LEU A 98 -7.35 11.06 -7.50
C LEU A 98 -5.92 11.20 -6.97
N LEU A 99 -5.47 10.20 -6.21
CA LEU A 99 -4.12 10.12 -5.65
C LEU A 99 -3.75 8.64 -5.50
N ASP A 100 -2.72 8.20 -6.21
CA ASP A 100 -2.32 6.78 -6.28
C ASP A 100 -1.21 6.43 -5.28
N HIS A 101 -0.45 7.40 -4.78
CA HIS A 101 0.66 7.11 -3.86
C HIS A 101 1.14 8.36 -3.10
N ASP A 102 0.46 8.69 -2.00
CA ASP A 102 0.97 9.70 -1.06
C ASP A 102 1.72 9.04 0.08
N LEU A 103 3.05 9.11 0.01
CA LEU A 103 3.95 8.46 0.96
C LEU A 103 3.77 9.04 2.36
N ILE A 104 3.32 8.19 3.29
CA ILE A 104 3.26 8.53 4.72
C ILE A 104 4.58 8.14 5.39
N ARG A 105 5.06 6.91 5.12
CA ARG A 105 6.26 6.38 5.78
C ARG A 105 6.91 5.25 4.99
N ASP A 106 8.23 5.24 4.94
CA ASP A 106 9.00 4.08 4.47
C ASP A 106 9.03 2.97 5.53
N ILE A 107 8.88 1.72 5.09
CA ILE A 107 9.07 0.53 5.89
C ILE A 107 10.48 0.00 5.63
N PRO A 108 11.35 -0.11 6.64
CA PRO A 108 12.70 -0.62 6.43
C PRO A 108 12.67 -2.07 5.92
N GLU A 109 13.69 -2.46 5.18
CA GLU A 109 13.74 -3.79 4.56
C GLU A 109 13.89 -4.94 5.59
N ARG A 110 14.43 -4.63 6.77
CA ARG A 110 14.85 -5.62 7.78
C ARG A 110 14.47 -5.19 9.20
N ASP A 111 15.40 -5.24 10.14
CA ASP A 111 15.16 -5.08 11.57
C ASP A 111 14.27 -3.88 11.88
N GLY A 112 13.20 -4.12 12.66
CA GLY A 112 12.21 -3.11 13.01
C GLY A 112 11.09 -2.88 11.98
N ALA A 113 11.05 -3.56 10.83
CA ALA A 113 9.99 -3.38 9.84
C ALA A 113 8.58 -3.62 10.40
N TRP A 114 8.42 -4.69 11.19
CA TRP A 114 7.13 -5.00 11.82
C TRP A 114 6.75 -3.99 12.89
N ASP A 115 7.73 -3.41 13.59
CA ASP A 115 7.48 -2.34 14.55
C ASP A 115 6.95 -1.09 13.83
N VAL A 116 7.59 -0.71 12.73
CA VAL A 116 7.13 0.42 11.91
C VAL A 116 5.69 0.21 11.43
N VAL A 117 5.36 -0.97 10.90
CA VAL A 117 4.00 -1.28 10.45
C VAL A 117 3.03 -1.26 11.63
N HIS A 118 3.36 -1.95 12.73
CA HIS A 118 2.50 -2.06 13.90
C HIS A 118 2.20 -0.69 14.54
N ASP A 119 3.23 0.11 14.77
CA ASP A 119 3.11 1.41 15.42
C ASP A 119 2.40 2.44 14.53
N SER A 120 2.41 2.25 13.21
CA SER A 120 1.74 3.17 12.27
C SER A 120 0.23 2.96 12.15
N TYR A 121 -0.27 1.79 12.53
CA TYR A 121 -1.68 1.43 12.34
C TYR A 121 -2.66 2.39 13.02
N GLU A 122 -2.41 2.73 14.29
CA GLU A 122 -3.26 3.67 15.03
C GLU A 122 -3.23 5.07 14.41
N GLY A 123 -2.06 5.49 13.93
CA GLY A 123 -1.90 6.74 13.18
C GLY A 123 -2.75 6.76 11.91
N ALA A 124 -2.75 5.67 11.13
CA ALA A 124 -3.55 5.54 9.92
C ALA A 124 -5.07 5.56 10.21
N LEU A 125 -5.52 4.91 11.29
CA LEU A 125 -6.91 5.00 11.74
C LEU A 125 -7.31 6.44 12.08
N ASN A 126 -6.50 7.09 12.92
CA ASN A 126 -6.75 8.47 13.35
C ASN A 126 -6.73 9.43 12.16
N GLU A 127 -5.80 9.24 11.23
CA GLU A 127 -5.70 10.05 10.02
C GLU A 127 -6.92 9.88 9.10
N MET A 128 -7.42 8.65 8.95
CA MET A 128 -8.62 8.39 8.15
C MET A 128 -9.86 9.04 8.78
N GLN A 129 -10.00 8.97 10.11
CA GLN A 129 -11.11 9.61 10.83
C GLN A 129 -11.02 11.14 10.80
N ASN A 130 -9.83 11.71 11.01
CA ASN A 130 -9.63 13.15 11.04
C ASN A 130 -9.88 13.81 9.67
N ASN A 131 -9.61 13.10 8.57
CA ASN A 131 -9.81 13.60 7.21
C ASN A 131 -11.14 13.16 6.57
N TRP A 132 -12.04 12.55 7.35
CA TRP A 132 -13.23 11.88 6.84
C TRP A 132 -14.09 12.73 5.90
N GLU A 133 -14.50 13.90 6.37
CA GLU A 133 -15.36 14.83 5.63
C GLU A 133 -14.65 15.41 4.39
N ASP A 134 -13.35 15.67 4.51
CA ASP A 134 -12.56 16.17 3.39
C ASP A 134 -12.39 15.13 2.28
N ASN A 135 -12.19 13.86 2.65
CA ASN A 135 -12.14 12.76 1.70
C ASN A 135 -13.49 12.60 0.98
N LEU A 136 -14.61 12.62 1.71
CA LEU A 136 -15.96 12.56 1.11
C LEU A 136 -16.21 13.74 0.16
N ARG A 137 -15.84 14.96 0.57
CA ARG A 137 -15.99 16.15 -0.26
C ARG A 137 -15.20 16.02 -1.57
N ARG A 138 -13.96 15.51 -1.51
CA ARG A 138 -13.14 15.26 -2.70
C ARG A 138 -13.76 14.18 -3.57
N TRP A 139 -14.20 13.08 -2.98
CA TRP A 139 -14.81 11.96 -3.72
C TRP A 139 -16.09 12.39 -4.45
N ARG A 140 -16.93 13.26 -3.84
CA ARG A 140 -18.18 13.76 -4.43
C ARG A 140 -17.97 14.78 -5.57
N CYS A 141 -16.90 15.57 -5.51
CA CYS A 141 -16.73 16.77 -6.34
C CYS A 141 -15.48 16.78 -7.24
N GLY A 142 -14.54 15.85 -7.04
CA GLY A 142 -13.32 15.69 -7.83
C GLY A 142 -13.53 14.82 -9.05
#